data_AF-A0A674PJK1-F1
#
_entry.id   AF-A0A674PJK1-F1
#
_cell.length_a   1.000
_cell.length_b   1.000
_cell.length_c   1.000
_cell.angle_alpha   90.00
_cell.angle_beta   90.00
_cell.angle_gamma   90.00
#
_symmetry.space_group_name_H-M   'P 1'
#
loop_
_entity.id
_entity.type
_entity.pdbx_description
1 polymer ?
#
loop_
_entity_poly.entity_id
_entity_poly.type
_entity_poly.pdbx_seq_one_letter_code
_entity_poly.pdbx_strand_id
1 'polypeptide(L)'
;CQMNGFEVCNLTVQTALDRFPSLRGCVCACQEDLCTVLLHVFPYFSVYRGVGSCTDRATVCIGDAVCNRYLAPLLQACKTDQCQPDRCQQAAKRFYGSMPSNVAEMLLMCECEASDQSCTNMKTALHGSTCGGDTRMCQDMIYDCVEDDNCGDRLKTFQIKCWSSGEVECSDSELGQGECWADMDPSRILGTDSECKAAFFATVGTPLHRPCSCKGQHGEHLLKCSKIQSVFHNRSHFGEYGFDLVMLVSKQLLSKISCHHL
;
A
#
# COMPACT_ATOMS: atom_id res chain seq x y z
N CYS A 1 -19.77 -3.65 -36.35
CA CYS A 1 -18.61 -2.78 -36.10
C CYS A 1 -17.45 -3.67 -35.70
N GLN A 2 -16.39 -3.77 -36.51
CA GLN A 2 -15.21 -4.59 -36.16
C GLN A 2 -14.03 -3.65 -35.92
N MET A 3 -13.44 -3.74 -34.71
CA MET A 3 -12.17 -3.08 -34.42
C MET A 3 -11.04 -4.05 -34.78
N ASN A 4 -10.35 -3.78 -35.89
CA ASN A 4 -9.14 -4.50 -36.24
C ASN A 4 -7.95 -3.58 -35.95
N GLY A 5 -7.21 -3.87 -34.88
CA GLY A 5 -6.03 -3.10 -34.46
C GLY A 5 -6.03 -2.79 -32.96
N PHE A 6 -5.63 -3.76 -32.14
CA PHE A 6 -5.54 -3.63 -30.68
C PHE A 6 -4.20 -3.05 -30.18
N GLU A 7 -3.34 -2.59 -31.08
CA GLU A 7 -1.99 -2.11 -30.73
C GLU A 7 -2.00 -0.74 -30.03
N VAL A 8 -3.16 -0.09 -29.87
CA VAL A 8 -3.28 1.26 -29.28
C VAL A 8 -4.44 1.34 -28.27
N CYS A 9 -4.41 0.52 -27.21
CA CYS A 9 -5.36 0.59 -26.09
C CYS A 9 -5.03 1.68 -25.04
N ASN A 10 -4.26 2.71 -25.40
CA ASN A 10 -3.95 3.86 -24.53
C ASN A 10 -4.63 5.16 -24.99
N LEU A 11 -5.77 5.04 -25.68
CA LEU A 11 -6.53 6.18 -26.18
C LEU A 11 -7.79 6.38 -25.34
N THR A 12 -8.10 7.64 -25.04
CA THR A 12 -9.39 8.00 -24.45
C THR A 12 -10.53 7.74 -25.44
N VAL A 13 -11.73 7.45 -24.93
CA VAL A 13 -12.93 7.14 -25.72
C VAL A 13 -13.19 8.22 -26.79
N GLN A 14 -13.02 9.48 -26.43
CA GLN A 14 -13.20 10.61 -27.35
C GLN A 14 -12.19 10.54 -28.52
N THR A 15 -10.92 10.23 -28.22
CA THR A 15 -9.86 10.10 -29.22
C THR A 15 -10.11 8.91 -30.15
N ALA A 16 -10.66 7.80 -29.64
CA ALA A 16 -11.02 6.64 -30.45
C ALA A 16 -12.22 6.93 -31.38
N LEU A 17 -13.23 7.68 -30.91
CA LEU A 17 -14.40 8.07 -31.71
C LEU A 17 -14.08 9.12 -32.77
N ASP A 18 -13.07 9.96 -32.53
CA ASP A 18 -12.57 10.91 -33.51
C ASP A 18 -11.67 10.22 -34.55
N ARG A 19 -10.91 9.19 -34.13
CA ARG A 19 -10.06 8.38 -35.01
C ARG A 19 -10.86 7.42 -35.90
N PHE A 20 -11.98 6.90 -35.40
CA PHE A 20 -12.84 5.95 -36.10
C PHE A 20 -14.29 6.46 -36.13
N PRO A 21 -14.62 7.38 -37.06
CA PRO A 21 -15.96 7.98 -37.14
C PRO A 21 -17.08 6.96 -37.40
N SER A 22 -16.74 5.80 -37.99
CA SER A 22 -17.67 4.67 -38.20
C SER A 22 -18.18 4.04 -36.90
N LEU A 23 -17.57 4.36 -35.75
CA LEU A 23 -18.06 3.96 -34.43
C LEU A 23 -19.14 4.89 -33.89
N ARG A 24 -19.31 6.09 -34.47
CA ARG A 24 -20.38 7.02 -34.07
C ARG A 24 -21.72 6.43 -34.47
N GLY A 25 -22.46 5.90 -33.50
CA GLY A 25 -23.76 5.24 -33.70
C GLY A 25 -23.73 3.71 -33.56
N CYS A 26 -22.59 3.08 -33.30
CA CYS A 26 -22.56 1.68 -32.89
C CYS A 26 -23.11 1.56 -31.46
N VAL A 27 -24.10 0.69 -31.25
CA VAL A 27 -24.58 0.31 -29.90
C VAL A 27 -24.04 -1.08 -29.58
N CYS A 28 -23.32 -1.21 -28.47
CA CYS A 28 -22.85 -2.52 -28.01
C CYS A 28 -24.04 -3.32 -27.49
N ALA A 29 -24.49 -4.34 -28.23
CA ALA A 29 -25.43 -5.33 -27.74
C ALA A 29 -24.65 -6.39 -26.95
N CYS A 30 -24.58 -6.22 -25.64
CA CYS A 30 -24.06 -7.21 -24.70
C CYS A 30 -25.18 -8.14 -24.27
N GLN A 31 -24.87 -9.43 -24.08
CA GLN A 31 -25.76 -10.33 -23.35
C GLN A 31 -25.94 -9.80 -21.91
N GLU A 32 -27.20 -9.71 -21.47
CA GLU A 32 -27.70 -8.80 -20.43
C GLU A 32 -26.98 -8.89 -19.05
N ASP A 33 -26.26 -9.98 -18.78
CA ASP A 33 -25.62 -10.20 -17.48
C ASP A 33 -24.15 -9.78 -17.38
N LEU A 34 -23.44 -9.54 -18.50
CA LEU A 34 -22.00 -9.20 -18.46
C LEU A 34 -21.72 -7.69 -18.48
N CYS A 35 -22.53 -6.89 -19.18
CA CYS A 35 -22.26 -5.46 -19.34
C CYS A 35 -22.65 -4.63 -18.09
N THR A 36 -23.67 -5.06 -17.34
CA THR A 36 -24.09 -4.42 -16.08
C THR A 36 -23.01 -4.60 -15.01
N VAL A 37 -22.37 -5.77 -15.00
CA VAL A 37 -21.19 -6.04 -14.18
C VAL A 37 -20.03 -5.17 -14.64
N LEU A 38 -19.76 -5.04 -15.95
CA LEU A 38 -18.65 -4.20 -16.43
C LEU A 38 -18.80 -2.70 -16.09
N LEU A 39 -19.98 -2.09 -16.23
CA LEU A 39 -20.17 -0.66 -15.91
C LEU A 39 -20.19 -0.35 -14.41
N HIS A 40 -20.61 -1.29 -13.57
CA HIS A 40 -20.56 -1.14 -12.11
C HIS A 40 -19.24 -1.60 -11.50
N VAL A 41 -18.56 -2.56 -12.12
CA VAL A 41 -17.31 -3.15 -11.62
C VAL A 41 -16.09 -2.45 -12.20
N PHE A 42 -16.07 -1.86 -13.41
CA PHE A 42 -14.88 -1.12 -13.87
C PHE A 42 -14.44 0.04 -12.95
N PRO A 43 -15.36 0.93 -12.48
CA PRO A 43 -14.97 1.96 -11.53
C PRO A 43 -14.54 1.35 -10.20
N TYR A 44 -15.22 0.31 -9.71
CA TYR A 44 -14.88 -0.32 -8.43
C TYR A 44 -13.56 -1.14 -8.48
N PHE A 45 -13.29 -1.84 -9.57
CA PHE A 45 -12.16 -2.76 -9.72
C PHE A 45 -10.87 -2.01 -10.10
N SER A 46 -10.97 -0.90 -10.85
CA SER A 46 -9.85 0.03 -11.04
C SER A 46 -9.49 0.78 -9.75
N VAL A 47 -10.50 1.07 -8.91
CA VAL A 47 -10.32 1.76 -7.62
C VAL A 47 -9.66 0.87 -6.56
N TYR A 48 -10.03 -0.41 -6.49
CA TYR A 48 -9.52 -1.30 -5.45
C TYR A 48 -8.27 -2.11 -5.84
N ARG A 49 -7.85 -2.15 -7.12
CA ARG A 49 -6.79 -3.08 -7.55
C ARG A 49 -5.73 -2.58 -8.54
N GLY A 50 -5.45 -1.28 -8.61
CA GLY A 50 -4.06 -0.88 -8.87
C GLY A 50 -3.72 0.11 -9.98
N VAL A 51 -4.46 1.21 -10.17
CA VAL A 51 -3.94 2.35 -10.94
C VAL A 51 -4.38 3.65 -10.27
N GLY A 52 -3.60 4.11 -9.29
CA GLY A 52 -3.88 5.35 -8.60
C GLY A 52 -2.76 5.71 -7.65
N SER A 53 -2.34 6.98 -7.70
CA SER A 53 -1.38 7.59 -6.79
C SER A 53 -1.91 7.57 -5.34
N CYS A 54 -1.07 7.88 -4.36
CA CYS A 54 -1.53 8.04 -2.99
C CYS A 54 -2.68 9.06 -2.83
N THR A 55 -2.70 10.10 -3.67
CA THR A 55 -3.78 11.09 -3.69
C THR A 55 -5.09 10.48 -4.21
N ASP A 56 -5.04 9.71 -5.29
CA ASP A 56 -6.22 9.07 -5.86
C ASP A 56 -6.85 8.09 -4.86
N ARG A 57 -6.01 7.26 -4.24
CA ARG A 57 -6.44 6.28 -3.24
C ARG A 57 -6.97 6.95 -1.97
N ALA A 58 -6.41 8.08 -1.55
CA ALA A 58 -6.97 8.88 -0.47
C ALA A 58 -8.35 9.43 -0.83
N THR A 59 -8.55 9.94 -2.05
CA THR A 59 -9.85 10.45 -2.52
C THR A 59 -10.94 9.38 -2.48
N VAL A 60 -10.60 8.12 -2.81
CA VAL A 60 -11.52 6.98 -2.68
C VAL A 60 -11.99 6.82 -1.23
N CYS A 61 -11.06 6.82 -0.27
CA CYS A 61 -11.40 6.72 1.16
C CYS A 61 -12.20 7.94 1.66
N ILE A 62 -11.91 9.14 1.15
CA ILE A 62 -12.64 10.36 1.50
C ILE A 62 -14.10 10.29 1.01
N GLY A 63 -14.34 9.65 -0.13
CA GLY A 63 -15.69 9.42 -0.68
C GLY A 63 -16.53 8.43 0.14
N ASP A 64 -15.91 7.55 0.91
CA ASP A 64 -16.61 6.61 1.81
C ASP A 64 -16.80 7.21 3.21
N ALA A 65 -18.04 7.23 3.71
CA ALA A 65 -18.36 7.89 4.97
C ALA A 65 -17.68 7.24 6.19
N VAL A 66 -17.48 5.92 6.18
CA VAL A 66 -16.84 5.19 7.28
C VAL A 66 -15.33 5.43 7.24
N CYS A 67 -14.70 5.27 6.09
CA CYS A 67 -13.28 5.48 5.89
C CYS A 67 -12.88 6.93 6.19
N ASN A 68 -13.61 7.90 5.64
CA ASN A 68 -13.35 9.33 5.85
C ASN A 68 -13.46 9.73 7.33
N ARG A 69 -14.41 9.15 8.09
CA ARG A 69 -14.57 9.42 9.52
C ARG A 69 -13.29 9.15 10.32
N TYR A 70 -12.51 8.14 9.93
CA TYR A 70 -11.24 7.81 10.58
C TYR A 70 -10.04 8.44 9.88
N LEU A 71 -10.10 8.64 8.56
CA LEU A 71 -9.01 9.22 7.77
C LEU A 71 -8.81 10.71 8.06
N ALA A 72 -9.88 11.50 8.18
CA ALA A 72 -9.76 12.93 8.41
C ALA A 72 -8.97 13.28 9.71
N PRO A 73 -9.22 12.61 10.87
CA PRO A 73 -8.38 12.77 12.05
C PRO A 73 -6.91 12.37 11.83
N LEU A 74 -6.64 11.33 11.04
CA LEU A 74 -5.27 10.91 10.71
C LEU A 74 -4.55 12.01 9.92
N LEU A 75 -5.15 12.50 8.84
CA LEU A 75 -4.56 13.55 8.00
C LEU A 75 -4.36 14.85 8.78
N GLN A 76 -5.26 15.17 9.71
CA GLN A 76 -5.13 16.35 10.57
C GLN A 76 -3.98 16.20 11.58
N ALA A 77 -3.85 15.04 12.22
CA ALA A 77 -2.83 14.80 13.24
C ALA A 77 -1.42 14.63 12.65
N CYS A 78 -1.32 14.06 11.44
CA CYS A 78 -0.07 13.74 10.76
C CYS A 78 0.39 14.81 9.75
N LYS A 79 -0.22 16.00 9.75
CA LYS A 79 0.18 17.09 8.86
C LYS A 79 1.55 17.63 9.26
N THR A 80 2.51 17.57 8.33
CA THR A 80 3.95 17.85 8.52
C THR A 80 4.25 19.10 9.34
N ASP A 81 3.57 20.22 9.07
CA ASP A 81 3.94 21.52 9.65
C ASP A 81 3.47 21.73 11.10
N GLN A 82 2.56 20.89 11.61
CA GLN A 82 1.97 21.01 12.96
C GLN A 82 1.89 19.65 13.67
N CYS A 83 2.78 18.74 13.27
CA CYS A 83 2.65 17.35 13.63
C CYS A 83 3.01 17.09 15.10
N GLN A 84 2.09 16.49 15.85
CA GLN A 84 2.36 15.99 17.21
C GLN A 84 2.57 14.47 17.15
N PRO A 85 3.78 13.96 17.44
CA PRO A 85 4.13 12.55 17.23
C PRO A 85 3.14 11.58 17.86
N ASP A 86 2.80 11.78 19.14
CA ASP A 86 1.90 10.89 19.88
C ASP A 86 0.47 10.92 19.32
N ARG A 87 -0.01 12.10 18.91
CA ARG A 87 -1.35 12.24 18.31
C ARG A 87 -1.42 11.61 16.93
N CYS A 88 -0.40 11.80 16.10
CA CYS A 88 -0.32 11.17 14.78
C CYS A 88 -0.25 9.64 14.89
N GLN A 89 0.61 9.12 15.78
CA GLN A 89 0.69 7.69 16.07
C GLN A 89 -0.65 7.13 16.54
N GLN A 90 -1.31 7.78 17.49
CA GLN A 90 -2.61 7.34 17.99
C GLN A 90 -3.69 7.38 16.89
N ALA A 91 -3.71 8.42 16.06
CA ALA A 91 -4.63 8.52 14.93
C ALA A 91 -4.38 7.41 13.89
N ALA A 92 -3.12 7.10 13.60
CA ALA A 92 -2.73 6.02 12.70
C ALA A 92 -3.12 4.65 13.25
N LYS A 93 -2.79 4.35 14.52
CA LYS A 93 -3.22 3.12 15.20
C LYS A 93 -4.73 2.96 15.14
N ARG A 94 -5.48 4.04 15.39
CA ARG A 94 -6.94 4.03 15.35
C ARG A 94 -7.48 3.81 13.94
N PHE A 95 -6.92 4.48 12.94
CA PHE A 95 -7.35 4.33 11.54
C PHE A 95 -7.12 2.90 11.06
N TYR A 96 -5.88 2.42 11.07
CA TYR A 96 -5.54 1.09 10.54
C TYR A 96 -6.07 -0.06 11.41
N GLY A 97 -6.33 0.18 12.70
CA GLY A 97 -7.02 -0.79 13.56
C GLY A 97 -8.54 -0.85 13.36
N SER A 98 -9.15 0.16 12.72
CA SER A 98 -10.60 0.21 12.47
C SER A 98 -10.97 -0.11 11.02
N MET A 99 -10.01 -0.05 10.10
CA MET A 99 -10.25 -0.26 8.67
C MET A 99 -9.98 -1.71 8.26
N PRO A 100 -10.75 -2.27 7.32
CA PRO A 100 -10.46 -3.56 6.71
C PRO A 100 -9.10 -3.59 5.98
N SER A 101 -8.49 -4.78 5.87
CA SER A 101 -7.15 -4.95 5.29
C SER A 101 -7.02 -4.44 3.86
N ASN A 102 -8.07 -4.53 3.03
CA ASN A 102 -8.05 -4.02 1.65
C ASN A 102 -7.94 -2.48 1.60
N VAL A 103 -8.56 -1.77 2.55
CA VAL A 103 -8.44 -0.32 2.67
C VAL A 103 -7.05 0.07 3.16
N ALA A 104 -6.51 -0.66 4.15
CA ALA A 104 -5.15 -0.46 4.64
C ALA A 104 -4.12 -0.70 3.54
N GLU A 105 -4.24 -1.80 2.79
CA GLU A 105 -3.39 -2.13 1.65
C GLU A 105 -3.45 -1.06 0.57
N MET A 106 -4.67 -0.65 0.18
CA MET A 106 -4.87 0.42 -0.79
C MET A 106 -4.08 1.68 -0.39
N LEU A 107 -4.15 2.12 0.87
CA LEU A 107 -3.54 3.37 1.31
C LEU A 107 -2.05 3.26 1.65
N LEU A 108 -1.56 2.13 2.18
CA LEU A 108 -0.17 1.96 2.61
C LEU A 108 0.76 1.46 1.50
N MET A 109 0.20 0.85 0.45
CA MET A 109 0.93 0.34 -0.71
C MET A 109 0.77 1.26 -1.93
N CYS A 110 0.46 2.54 -1.71
CA CYS A 110 0.38 3.52 -2.76
C CYS A 110 1.76 4.06 -3.16
N GLU A 111 1.89 4.47 -4.42
CA GLU A 111 3.12 5.05 -4.94
C GLU A 111 2.90 6.48 -5.42
N CYS A 112 4.01 7.22 -5.46
CA CYS A 112 4.06 8.61 -5.92
C CYS A 112 5.31 8.77 -6.78
N GLU A 113 5.19 9.59 -7.82
CA GLU A 113 6.36 10.10 -8.52
C GLU A 113 7.14 11.05 -7.59
N ALA A 114 8.48 10.98 -7.62
CA ALA A 114 9.32 11.78 -6.74
C ALA A 114 9.17 13.30 -6.96
N SER A 115 8.75 13.73 -8.15
CA SER A 115 8.45 15.12 -8.48
C SER A 115 7.09 15.62 -7.98
N ASP A 116 6.16 14.72 -7.65
CA ASP A 116 4.85 15.08 -7.14
C ASP A 116 4.88 15.26 -5.62
N GLN A 117 5.11 16.50 -5.20
CA GLN A 117 5.15 16.87 -3.78
C GLN A 117 3.79 16.69 -3.10
N SER A 118 2.68 16.87 -3.82
CA SER A 118 1.34 16.72 -3.25
C SER A 118 1.07 15.26 -2.90
N CYS A 119 1.36 14.36 -3.83
CA CYS A 119 1.28 12.93 -3.58
C CYS A 119 2.24 12.50 -2.48
N THR A 120 3.49 12.97 -2.50
CA THR A 120 4.50 12.61 -1.50
C THR A 120 4.09 13.04 -0.08
N ASN A 121 3.49 14.24 0.06
CA ASN A 121 2.95 14.72 1.32
C ASN A 121 1.75 13.87 1.78
N MET A 122 0.87 13.48 0.86
CA MET A 122 -0.25 12.60 1.15
C MET A 122 0.22 11.21 1.61
N LYS A 123 1.15 10.58 0.87
CA LYS A 123 1.78 9.30 1.22
C LYS A 123 2.34 9.32 2.63
N THR A 124 3.06 10.38 2.93
CA THR A 124 3.68 10.63 4.22
C THR A 124 2.65 10.72 5.35
N ALA A 125 1.57 11.48 5.15
CA ALA A 125 0.49 11.61 6.14
C ALA A 125 -0.26 10.28 6.35
N LEU A 126 -0.56 9.55 5.26
CA LEU A 126 -1.19 8.23 5.30
C LEU A 126 -0.34 7.22 6.06
N HIS A 127 0.97 7.23 5.85
CA HIS A 127 1.89 6.31 6.51
C HIS A 127 2.20 6.71 7.97
N GLY A 128 1.82 7.93 8.38
CA GLY A 128 2.19 8.50 9.68
C GLY A 128 3.71 8.70 9.84
N SER A 129 4.46 8.74 8.73
CA SER A 129 5.89 8.47 8.72
C SER A 129 6.80 9.69 8.85
N THR A 130 6.29 10.93 8.95
CA THR A 130 7.13 12.13 9.17
C THR A 130 6.78 12.94 10.41
N CYS A 131 5.96 12.38 11.30
CA CYS A 131 5.61 13.05 12.54
C CYS A 131 6.66 12.78 13.61
N GLY A 132 7.65 13.65 13.73
CA GLY A 132 8.74 13.47 14.70
C GLY A 132 9.92 14.39 14.40
N GLY A 133 10.67 14.72 15.45
CA GLY A 133 11.89 15.53 15.39
C GLY A 133 13.05 14.85 14.67
N ASP A 134 14.28 15.18 15.06
CA ASP A 134 15.51 14.75 14.38
C ASP A 134 15.52 13.25 14.03
N THR A 135 15.96 12.96 12.81
CA THR A 135 16.05 11.60 12.30
C THR A 135 17.00 10.77 13.16
N ARG A 136 16.46 9.80 13.89
CA ARG A 136 17.22 8.88 14.75
C ARG A 136 17.77 7.68 13.98
N MET A 137 18.57 6.86 14.66
CA MET A 137 19.04 5.60 14.11
C MET A 137 17.86 4.63 13.97
N CYS A 138 17.81 3.85 12.88
CA CYS A 138 16.71 2.90 12.69
C CYS A 138 16.64 1.83 13.80
N GLN A 139 17.76 1.54 14.45
CA GLN A 139 17.80 0.68 15.64
C GLN A 139 17.07 1.28 16.84
N ASP A 140 17.01 2.60 17.01
CA ASP A 140 16.35 3.24 18.16
C ASP A 140 14.83 2.99 18.11
N MET A 141 14.27 2.93 16.91
CA MET A 141 12.85 2.68 16.65
C MET A 141 12.41 1.30 17.11
N ILE A 142 13.35 0.37 17.01
CA ILE A 142 13.20 -0.99 17.49
C ILE A 142 13.23 -1.03 19.02
N TYR A 143 14.21 -0.39 19.65
CA TYR A 143 14.30 -0.35 21.11
C TYR A 143 13.04 0.29 21.72
N ASP A 144 12.63 1.45 21.20
CA ASP A 144 11.39 2.12 21.58
C ASP A 144 10.15 1.23 21.39
N CYS A 145 10.15 0.33 20.39
CA CYS A 145 9.05 -0.60 20.16
C CYS A 145 9.06 -1.76 21.15
N VAL A 146 10.22 -2.31 21.47
CA VAL A 146 10.33 -3.44 22.41
C VAL A 146 10.02 -2.98 23.84
N GLU A 147 10.30 -1.73 24.19
CA GLU A 147 9.90 -1.13 25.48
C GLU A 147 8.38 -0.88 25.60
N ASP A 148 7.65 -0.80 24.48
CA ASP A 148 6.18 -0.66 24.45
C ASP A 148 5.55 -2.04 24.23
N ASP A 149 4.93 -2.62 25.27
CA ASP A 149 4.32 -3.96 25.20
C ASP A 149 3.41 -4.15 23.97
N ASN A 150 2.61 -3.13 23.62
CA ASN A 150 1.71 -3.22 22.48
C ASN A 150 2.46 -3.25 21.14
N CYS A 151 3.54 -2.51 21.02
CA CYS A 151 4.40 -2.55 19.85
C CYS A 151 5.20 -3.84 19.79
N GLY A 152 5.78 -4.28 20.90
CA GLY A 152 6.49 -5.55 21.02
C GLY A 152 5.65 -6.74 20.57
N ASP A 153 4.39 -6.83 21.00
CA ASP A 153 3.48 -7.90 20.57
C ASP A 153 3.16 -7.86 19.07
N ARG A 154 2.95 -6.65 18.52
CA ARG A 154 2.69 -6.45 17.08
C ARG A 154 3.91 -6.82 16.25
N LEU A 155 5.10 -6.47 16.73
CA LEU A 155 6.37 -6.79 16.11
C LEU A 155 6.63 -8.30 16.07
N LYS A 156 6.41 -9.01 17.20
CA LYS A 156 6.49 -10.48 17.26
C LYS A 156 5.50 -11.13 16.30
N THR A 157 4.27 -10.65 16.29
CA THR A 157 3.23 -11.13 15.35
C THR A 157 3.67 -10.94 13.91
N PHE A 158 4.22 -9.77 13.58
CA PHE A 158 4.74 -9.47 12.25
C PHE A 158 5.89 -10.40 11.86
N GLN A 159 6.84 -10.68 12.77
CA GLN A 159 7.90 -11.67 12.55
C GLN A 159 7.34 -13.05 12.21
N ILE A 160 6.44 -13.57 13.05
CA ILE A 160 5.86 -14.90 12.91
C ILE A 160 5.05 -15.05 11.60
N LYS A 161 4.33 -13.99 11.20
CA LYS A 161 3.47 -14.04 10.02
C LYS A 161 4.22 -13.81 8.71
N CYS A 162 5.33 -13.06 8.73
CA CYS A 162 6.04 -12.69 7.52
C CYS A 162 7.28 -13.54 7.21
N TRP A 163 7.78 -14.32 8.16
CA TRP A 163 8.87 -15.27 7.96
C TRP A 163 8.40 -16.68 8.32
N SER A 164 8.76 -17.68 7.51
CA SER A 164 8.37 -19.07 7.73
C SER A 164 8.85 -19.57 9.09
N SER A 165 7.99 -20.27 9.83
CA SER A 165 8.15 -20.77 11.21
C SER A 165 9.30 -21.76 11.46
N GLY A 166 10.29 -21.85 10.57
CA GLY A 166 11.37 -22.83 10.62
C GLY A 166 12.65 -22.35 11.31
N GLU A 167 12.83 -21.05 11.54
CA GLU A 167 14.07 -20.51 12.12
C GLU A 167 13.73 -19.48 13.21
N VAL A 168 13.58 -20.02 14.43
CA VAL A 168 13.75 -19.36 15.75
C VAL A 168 12.66 -18.40 16.23
N GLU A 169 11.94 -18.81 17.28
CA GLU A 169 11.19 -17.91 18.15
C GLU A 169 12.17 -17.04 18.94
N CYS A 170 12.15 -15.72 18.73
CA CYS A 170 12.94 -14.79 19.54
C CYS A 170 12.50 -14.86 21.01
N SER A 171 13.42 -15.12 21.93
CA SER A 171 13.12 -14.94 23.35
C SER A 171 12.98 -13.45 23.69
N ASP A 172 12.16 -13.12 24.70
CA ASP A 172 11.94 -11.73 25.14
C ASP A 172 13.25 -11.00 25.49
N SER A 173 14.25 -11.74 25.98
CA SER A 173 15.60 -11.25 26.30
C SER A 173 16.45 -10.88 25.07
N GLU A 174 16.26 -11.53 23.93
CA GLU A 174 17.04 -11.30 22.70
C GLU A 174 16.43 -10.20 21.82
N LEU A 175 15.13 -9.95 21.98
CA LEU A 175 14.44 -8.80 21.37
C LEU A 175 14.93 -7.48 21.95
N GLY A 176 15.12 -7.41 23.28
CA GLY A 176 15.58 -6.20 23.98
C GLY A 176 17.03 -5.80 23.67
N GLN A 177 17.90 -6.76 23.34
CA GLN A 177 19.29 -6.51 22.92
C GLN A 177 19.42 -6.34 21.41
N GLY A 178 18.33 -6.59 20.70
CA GLY A 178 18.27 -6.62 19.26
C GLY A 178 19.17 -7.67 18.61
N GLU A 179 19.40 -8.79 19.25
CA GLU A 179 20.17 -9.88 18.64
C GLU A 179 19.28 -10.70 17.69
N CYS A 180 17.96 -10.73 17.93
CA CYS A 180 17.00 -11.43 17.07
C CYS A 180 16.59 -10.67 15.78
N TRP A 181 17.34 -9.62 15.39
CA TRP A 181 17.11 -8.89 14.12
C TRP A 181 17.85 -9.50 12.93
N ALA A 182 18.74 -10.47 13.18
CA ALA A 182 19.49 -11.15 12.12
C ALA A 182 18.54 -11.86 11.13
N ASP A 183 17.39 -12.35 11.62
CA ASP A 183 16.45 -13.23 10.93
C ASP A 183 15.39 -12.50 10.10
N MET A 184 15.23 -11.18 10.29
CA MET A 184 14.44 -10.33 9.40
C MET A 184 15.18 -10.04 8.09
N ASP A 185 15.63 -11.08 7.39
CA ASP A 185 16.18 -10.94 6.05
C ASP A 185 15.07 -10.40 5.13
N PRO A 186 15.21 -9.18 4.58
CA PRO A 186 14.18 -8.59 3.73
C PRO A 186 13.88 -9.41 2.48
N SER A 187 14.83 -10.23 2.01
CA SER A 187 14.65 -11.08 0.84
C SER A 187 13.73 -12.29 1.07
N ARG A 188 13.48 -12.63 2.34
CA ARG A 188 12.66 -13.77 2.76
C ARG A 188 11.25 -13.38 3.20
N ILE A 189 10.90 -12.10 3.17
CA ILE A 189 9.57 -11.61 3.56
C ILE A 189 8.50 -12.23 2.66
N LEU A 190 7.52 -12.90 3.28
CA LEU A 190 6.33 -13.43 2.62
C LEU A 190 5.30 -12.33 2.35
N GLY A 191 5.71 -11.21 1.75
CA GLY A 191 4.90 -9.99 1.73
C GLY A 191 3.70 -10.01 0.78
N THR A 192 3.56 -11.06 -0.03
CA THR A 192 2.33 -11.33 -0.80
C THR A 192 1.29 -12.11 0.01
N ASP A 193 1.67 -12.71 1.13
CA ASP A 193 0.75 -13.40 2.03
C ASP A 193 -0.17 -12.41 2.76
N SER A 194 -1.46 -12.75 2.82
CA SER A 194 -2.47 -11.88 3.41
C SER A 194 -2.33 -11.71 4.92
N GLU A 195 -1.86 -12.74 5.63
CA GLU A 195 -1.61 -12.64 7.08
C GLU A 195 -0.35 -11.81 7.36
N CYS A 196 0.69 -11.94 6.54
CA CYS A 196 1.86 -11.08 6.60
C CYS A 196 1.51 -9.61 6.36
N LYS A 197 0.75 -9.29 5.30
CA LYS A 197 0.27 -7.93 5.02
C LYS A 197 -0.55 -7.37 6.18
N ALA A 198 -1.49 -8.15 6.72
CA ALA A 198 -2.30 -7.74 7.86
C ALA A 198 -1.43 -7.46 9.10
N ALA A 199 -0.44 -8.30 9.37
CA ALA A 199 0.50 -8.09 10.47
C ALA A 199 1.37 -6.84 10.25
N PHE A 200 1.81 -6.57 9.02
CA PHE A 200 2.51 -5.33 8.67
C PHE A 200 1.64 -4.10 8.91
N PHE A 201 0.39 -4.09 8.42
CA PHE A 201 -0.54 -2.96 8.64
C PHE A 201 -0.81 -2.71 10.11
N ALA A 202 -0.88 -3.78 10.91
CA ALA A 202 -1.04 -3.70 12.35
C ALA A 202 0.13 -3.00 13.07
N THR A 203 1.33 -2.92 12.45
CA THR A 203 2.46 -2.17 13.01
C THR A 203 2.39 -0.67 12.74
N VAL A 204 1.51 -0.20 11.86
CA VAL A 204 1.42 1.23 11.53
C VAL A 204 0.91 2.05 12.72
N GLY A 205 1.50 3.23 12.92
CA GLY A 205 1.25 4.07 14.09
C GLY A 205 2.05 3.67 15.33
N THR A 206 2.94 2.69 15.24
CA THR A 206 3.91 2.36 16.28
C THR A 206 5.27 3.05 16.03
N PRO A 207 6.22 3.00 16.99
CA PRO A 207 7.58 3.45 16.77
C PRO A 207 8.25 2.91 15.50
N LEU A 208 7.88 1.72 15.01
CA LEU A 208 8.50 1.09 13.85
C LEU A 208 8.41 1.90 12.54
N HIS A 209 7.46 2.83 12.42
CA HIS A 209 7.21 3.58 11.18
C HIS A 209 7.66 5.05 11.23
N ARG A 210 8.20 5.56 12.35
CA ARG A 210 8.70 6.95 12.34
C ARG A 210 10.01 7.05 11.52
N PRO A 211 10.38 8.24 11.02
CA PRO A 211 11.57 8.38 10.18
C PRO A 211 12.84 7.95 10.89
N CYS A 212 13.72 7.27 10.16
CA CYS A 212 15.04 6.90 10.66
C CYS A 212 16.10 6.95 9.54
N SER A 213 17.37 6.95 9.95
CA SER A 213 18.53 7.02 9.06
C SER A 213 19.61 6.04 9.50
N CYS A 214 20.36 5.52 8.52
CA CYS A 214 21.54 4.69 8.73
C CYS A 214 22.86 5.42 8.46
N LYS A 215 22.82 6.75 8.24
CA LYS A 215 24.02 7.56 8.01
C LYS A 215 24.96 7.52 9.22
N GLY A 216 26.25 7.34 8.95
CA GLY A 216 27.29 7.29 10.00
C GLY A 216 27.51 5.90 10.62
N GLN A 217 26.75 4.88 10.21
CA GLN A 217 27.01 3.49 10.62
C GLN A 217 28.02 2.81 9.70
N HIS A 218 28.74 1.85 10.26
CA HIS A 218 29.76 1.07 9.55
C HIS A 218 29.66 -0.42 9.89
N GLY A 219 30.21 -1.26 9.02
CA GLY A 219 30.30 -2.71 9.25
C GLY A 219 28.96 -3.38 9.55
N GLU A 220 28.93 -4.22 10.58
CA GLU A 220 27.75 -4.98 11.00
C GLU A 220 26.57 -4.09 11.42
N HIS A 221 26.83 -2.97 12.10
CA HIS A 221 25.79 -2.05 12.51
C HIS A 221 25.08 -1.39 11.31
N LEU A 222 25.81 -1.12 10.23
CA LEU A 222 25.22 -0.63 8.98
C LEU A 222 24.32 -1.69 8.35
N LEU A 223 24.80 -2.94 8.28
CA LEU A 223 24.01 -4.05 7.73
C LEU A 223 22.69 -4.24 8.51
N LYS A 224 22.76 -4.24 9.84
CA LYS A 224 21.57 -4.33 10.71
C LYS A 224 20.62 -3.15 10.50
N CYS A 225 21.14 -1.93 10.46
CA CYS A 225 20.34 -0.73 10.22
C CYS A 225 19.62 -0.79 8.87
N SER A 226 20.34 -1.14 7.79
CA SER A 226 19.79 -1.22 6.44
C SER A 226 18.72 -2.29 6.32
N LYS A 227 18.84 -3.44 7.02
CA LYS A 227 17.76 -4.44 7.11
C LYS A 227 16.50 -3.83 7.72
N ILE A 228 16.61 -3.20 8.90
CA ILE A 228 15.47 -2.56 9.58
C ILE A 228 14.82 -1.51 8.67
N GLN A 229 15.64 -0.65 8.06
CA GLN A 229 15.16 0.39 7.17
C GLN A 229 14.41 -0.21 5.96
N SER A 230 14.94 -1.29 5.39
CA SER A 230 14.33 -2.00 4.28
C SER A 230 12.96 -2.60 4.67
N VAL A 231 12.87 -3.30 5.80
CA VAL A 231 11.63 -3.93 6.27
C VAL A 231 10.50 -2.92 6.47
N PHE A 232 10.77 -1.80 7.15
CA PHE A 232 9.71 -0.86 7.57
C PHE A 232 9.50 0.32 6.64
N HIS A 233 10.45 0.64 5.75
CA HIS A 233 10.34 1.80 4.84
C HIS A 233 10.35 1.45 3.36
N ASN A 234 10.72 0.22 2.96
CA ASN A 234 10.58 -0.22 1.58
C ASN A 234 9.28 -1.03 1.37
N ARG A 235 8.33 -0.47 0.62
CA ARG A 235 7.03 -1.10 0.34
C ARG A 235 7.10 -2.17 -0.75
N SER A 236 8.21 -2.26 -1.50
CA SER A 236 8.36 -3.24 -2.58
C SER A 236 8.28 -4.69 -2.09
N HIS A 237 8.58 -4.93 -0.79
CA HIS A 237 8.47 -6.26 -0.18
C HIS A 237 7.04 -6.79 -0.11
N PHE A 238 6.04 -5.89 -0.18
CA PHE A 238 4.63 -6.21 0.03
C PHE A 238 3.77 -6.00 -1.22
N GLY A 239 4.40 -5.57 -2.32
CA GLY A 239 3.73 -5.46 -3.62
C GLY A 239 3.48 -6.83 -4.21
N GLU A 240 2.25 -7.09 -4.66
CA GLU A 240 2.04 -8.15 -5.63
C GLU A 240 2.73 -7.75 -6.94
N TYR A 241 3.45 -8.66 -7.58
CA TYR A 241 3.72 -8.57 -9.02
C TYR A 241 2.40 -8.74 -9.80
N GLY A 242 1.45 -7.83 -9.57
CA GLY A 242 0.07 -7.86 -10.07
C GLY A 242 -0.07 -7.37 -11.51
N PHE A 243 1.03 -7.33 -12.28
CA PHE A 243 0.99 -6.92 -13.69
C PHE A 243 0.53 -8.04 -14.64
N ASP A 244 0.71 -9.31 -14.28
CA ASP A 244 0.45 -10.40 -15.24
C ASP A 244 -0.99 -10.94 -15.22
N LEU A 245 -1.63 -11.04 -14.06
CA LEU A 245 -2.96 -11.68 -13.96
C LEU A 245 -4.10 -10.76 -14.47
N VAL A 246 -4.00 -9.44 -14.25
CA VAL A 246 -5.00 -8.46 -14.70
C VAL A 246 -5.00 -8.33 -16.22
N MET A 247 -3.82 -8.42 -16.86
CA MET A 247 -3.69 -8.44 -18.32
C MET A 247 -4.25 -9.72 -18.95
N LEU A 248 -4.08 -10.87 -18.28
CA LEU A 248 -4.63 -12.15 -18.74
C LEU A 248 -6.17 -12.17 -18.70
N VAL A 249 -6.77 -11.69 -17.61
CA VAL A 249 -8.23 -11.63 -17.46
C VAL A 249 -8.84 -10.61 -18.43
N SER A 250 -8.22 -9.44 -18.58
CA SER A 250 -8.68 -8.40 -19.52
C SER A 250 -8.63 -8.87 -20.98
N LYS A 251 -7.57 -9.58 -21.39
CA LYS A 251 -7.46 -10.16 -22.74
C LYS A 251 -8.52 -11.24 -23.02
N GLN A 252 -8.86 -12.06 -22.02
CA GLN A 252 -9.88 -13.11 -22.17
C GLN A 252 -11.32 -12.57 -22.20
N LEU A 253 -11.58 -11.43 -21.54
CA LEU A 253 -12.90 -10.78 -21.55
C LEU A 253 -13.13 -9.93 -22.80
N LEU A 254 -12.10 -9.23 -23.29
CA LEU A 254 -12.18 -8.40 -24.50
C LEU A 254 -12.38 -9.24 -25.79
N SER A 255 -11.92 -10.49 -25.82
CA SER A 255 -12.12 -11.40 -26.97
C SER A 255 -13.56 -11.90 -27.15
N LYS A 256 -14.46 -11.62 -26.20
CA LYS A 256 -15.87 -12.05 -26.23
C LYS A 256 -16.87 -10.94 -26.57
N ILE A 257 -16.41 -9.71 -26.83
CA ILE A 257 -17.28 -8.60 -27.20
C ILE A 257 -17.50 -8.61 -28.72
N SER A 258 -18.74 -8.76 -29.16
CA SER A 258 -19.12 -8.69 -30.58
C SER A 258 -20.10 -7.53 -30.81
N CYS A 259 -19.77 -6.59 -31.69
CA CYS A 259 -20.58 -5.39 -31.96
C CYS A 259 -21.29 -5.47 -33.32
N HIS A 260 -22.61 -5.39 -33.33
CA HIS A 260 -23.45 -5.32 -34.55
C HIS A 260 -23.94 -3.90 -34.83
N HIS A 261 -24.36 -3.64 -36.08
CA HIS A 261 -24.99 -2.39 -36.48
C HIS A 261 -26.49 -2.43 -36.17
N LEU A 262 -27.04 -1.33 -35.66
CA LEU A 262 -28.45 -0.98 -35.80
C LEU A 262 -28.65 -0.30 -37.16
#